data_AF-A0A1T3W2B1-F1
#
_entry.id   AF-A0A1T3W2B1-F1
#
_cell.length_a   1.000
_cell.length_b   1.000
_cell.length_c   1.000
_cell.angle_alpha   90.00
_cell.angle_beta   90.00
_cell.angle_gamma   90.00
#
_symmetry.space_group_name_H-M   'P 1'
#
loop_
_entity.id
_entity.type
_entity.pdbx_description
1 polymer ?
#
loop_
_entity_poly.entity_id
_entity_poly.type
_entity_poly.pdbx_seq_one_letter_code
_entity_poly.pdbx_strand_id
1 'polypeptide(L)'
;MHHGSKLLQLTVTALLVAVGAWGAVRAELPEPKLDSAIPTSVAVRPVNTTAPAYPAVPPVSDAARQAGFVDVRSVVPDAVIDLRYATTNNFTHTQLYPSDARCLVHQSMARGLEVAASVLRPQGQVLAFWDCYRPHDVQVKMFNVVPNPAWVARPGPYAHSHEAGRSVDVTFASPQQQCPPERVVSGLCLADMGTDFDDFSSRANAYATQDVSAAAQANRARLREAMNHGGLAVYSGEWWHFDGPGAYENRPILNVPVN
;
A
#
# COMPACT_ATOMS: atom_id res chain seq x y z
N MET A 1 -22.11 -72.87 -22.78
CA MET A 1 -22.61 -71.49 -22.64
C MET A 1 -22.59 -71.11 -21.17
N HIS A 2 -22.33 -69.83 -20.85
CA HIS A 2 -21.92 -69.23 -19.55
C HIS A 2 -20.46 -69.48 -19.15
N HIS A 3 -19.58 -68.48 -19.34
CA HIS A 3 -19.31 -67.28 -18.52
C HIS A 3 -18.55 -67.58 -17.22
N GLY A 4 -17.37 -66.99 -17.07
CA GLY A 4 -16.79 -66.73 -15.75
C GLY A 4 -15.27 -66.90 -15.64
N SER A 5 -14.56 -65.80 -15.87
CA SER A 5 -13.31 -65.35 -15.21
C SER A 5 -12.17 -66.33 -14.92
N LYS A 6 -10.95 -65.95 -15.36
CA LYS A 6 -9.75 -66.00 -14.51
C LYS A 6 -8.64 -65.07 -15.01
N LEU A 7 -8.41 -64.05 -14.19
CA LEU A 7 -7.16 -63.37 -13.81
C LEU A 7 -6.01 -63.29 -14.82
N LEU A 8 -5.72 -62.06 -15.28
CA LEU A 8 -4.43 -61.68 -15.84
C LEU A 8 -3.49 -61.25 -14.70
N GLN A 9 -2.28 -61.82 -14.70
CA GLN A 9 -1.17 -61.52 -13.79
C GLN A 9 -0.62 -60.11 -14.02
N LEU A 10 -0.43 -59.36 -12.93
CA LEU A 10 0.59 -58.30 -12.88
C LEU A 10 1.57 -58.61 -11.76
N THR A 11 2.74 -59.10 -12.14
CA THR A 11 3.93 -59.17 -11.29
C THR A 11 4.49 -57.76 -11.10
N VAL A 12 4.44 -57.24 -9.88
CA VAL A 12 5.14 -56.02 -9.48
C VAL A 12 6.56 -56.40 -9.08
N THR A 13 7.54 -56.01 -9.88
CA THR A 13 8.97 -56.14 -9.55
C THR A 13 9.33 -55.05 -8.54
N ALA A 14 9.62 -55.45 -7.30
CA ALA A 14 10.10 -54.54 -6.26
C ALA A 14 11.57 -54.18 -6.52
N LEU A 15 11.85 -52.88 -6.66
CA LEU A 15 13.20 -52.34 -6.75
C LEU A 15 13.78 -52.23 -5.33
N LEU A 16 14.72 -53.12 -4.99
CA LEU A 16 15.51 -53.04 -3.75
C LEU A 16 16.51 -51.89 -3.87
N VAL A 17 16.31 -50.82 -3.10
CA VAL A 17 17.35 -49.81 -2.85
C VAL A 17 18.19 -50.31 -1.67
N ALA A 18 19.45 -50.63 -1.95
CA ALA A 18 20.44 -50.97 -0.94
C ALA A 18 20.77 -49.72 -0.12
N VAL A 19 20.43 -49.73 1.18
CA VAL A 19 20.90 -48.74 2.14
C VAL A 19 22.32 -49.15 2.55
N GLY A 20 23.32 -48.43 2.02
CA GLY A 20 24.71 -48.59 2.42
C GLY A 20 24.91 -48.16 3.87
N ALA A 21 25.43 -49.06 4.70
CA ALA A 21 25.86 -48.78 6.06
C ALA A 21 27.08 -47.85 6.04
N TRP A 22 26.92 -46.61 6.52
CA TRP A 22 28.05 -45.73 6.83
C TRP A 22 28.43 -45.95 8.29
N GLY A 23 29.64 -46.46 8.50
CA GLY A 23 30.23 -46.62 9.82
C GLY A 23 30.42 -45.25 10.49
N ALA A 24 29.88 -45.10 11.70
CA ALA A 24 30.12 -43.94 12.53
C ALA A 24 31.53 -44.01 13.12
N VAL A 25 32.46 -43.25 12.54
CA VAL A 25 33.72 -42.90 13.23
C VAL A 25 33.41 -41.74 14.16
N ARG A 26 33.36 -42.00 15.47
CA ARG A 26 33.33 -40.94 16.49
C ARG A 26 34.71 -40.27 16.52
N ALA A 27 34.81 -39.08 15.96
CA ALA A 27 35.89 -38.16 16.28
C ALA A 27 35.49 -37.41 17.57
N GLU A 28 36.25 -37.60 18.64
CA GLU A 28 36.17 -36.77 19.85
C GLU A 28 36.73 -35.39 19.51
N LEU A 29 35.87 -34.37 19.54
CA LEU A 29 36.26 -32.97 19.43
C LEU A 29 36.72 -32.48 20.81
N PRO A 30 37.87 -31.78 20.93
CA PRO A 30 38.31 -31.22 22.19
C PRO A 30 37.39 -30.07 22.63
N GLU A 31 37.07 -30.03 23.92
CA GLU A 31 36.26 -28.97 24.52
C GLU A 31 36.91 -27.58 24.38
N PRO A 32 36.13 -26.52 24.11
CA PRO A 32 36.66 -25.17 24.07
C PRO A 32 37.00 -24.69 25.49
N LYS A 33 38.25 -24.29 25.70
CA LYS A 33 38.65 -23.54 26.91
C LYS A 33 37.97 -22.18 26.90
N LEU A 34 37.17 -21.92 27.94
CA LEU A 34 36.51 -20.65 28.16
C LEU A 34 37.49 -19.67 28.81
N ASP A 35 38.28 -18.96 28.01
CA ASP A 35 39.09 -17.85 28.51
C ASP A 35 38.16 -16.67 28.85
N SER A 36 37.92 -16.50 30.14
CA SER A 36 37.20 -15.35 30.70
C SER A 36 38.09 -14.10 30.67
N ALA A 37 37.95 -13.32 29.61
CA ALA A 37 38.31 -11.90 29.63
C ALA A 37 37.09 -11.09 29.18
N ILE A 38 36.35 -10.56 30.16
CA ILE A 38 35.23 -9.63 29.93
C ILE A 38 35.83 -8.30 29.47
N PRO A 39 35.60 -7.83 28.23
CA PRO A 39 35.95 -6.46 27.88
C PRO A 39 35.05 -5.51 28.67
N THR A 40 35.69 -4.60 29.39
CA THR A 40 35.08 -3.50 30.11
C THR A 40 34.13 -2.70 29.22
N SER A 41 33.00 -2.32 29.80
CA SER A 41 31.88 -1.58 29.23
C SER A 41 32.27 -0.60 28.12
N VAL A 42 31.84 -0.90 26.88
CA VAL A 42 31.68 0.13 25.86
C VAL A 42 30.51 1.00 26.28
N ALA A 43 30.77 2.27 26.57
CA ALA A 43 29.73 3.25 26.85
C ALA A 43 28.83 3.38 25.61
N VAL A 44 27.65 2.76 25.65
CA VAL A 44 26.58 3.01 24.68
C VAL A 44 26.13 4.44 24.88
N ARG A 45 26.58 5.34 24.00
CA ARG A 45 26.04 6.70 23.94
C ARG A 45 24.55 6.58 23.60
N PRO A 46 23.63 7.14 24.39
CA PRO A 46 22.24 7.20 24.00
C PRO A 46 22.16 8.02 22.71
N VAL A 47 21.74 7.39 21.62
CA VAL A 47 21.35 8.14 20.42
C VAL A 47 20.08 8.88 20.81
N ASN A 48 20.16 10.20 20.95
CA ASN A 48 18.98 11.05 21.04
C ASN A 48 18.26 11.01 19.68
N THR A 49 17.45 9.98 19.46
CA THR A 49 16.44 9.97 18.38
C THR A 49 15.25 10.79 18.84
N THR A 50 15.41 12.11 18.87
CA THR A 50 14.25 13.01 18.90
C THR A 50 13.59 12.90 17.54
N ALA A 51 12.52 12.11 17.46
CA ALA A 51 11.66 12.08 16.27
C ALA A 51 11.22 13.52 15.95
N PRO A 52 11.12 13.92 14.67
CA PRO A 52 10.63 15.24 14.33
C PRO A 52 9.25 15.46 14.93
N ALA A 53 9.08 16.59 15.63
CA ALA A 53 7.80 16.97 16.20
C ALA A 53 6.90 17.49 15.08
N TYR A 54 5.85 16.75 14.75
CA TYR A 54 4.81 17.19 13.83
C TYR A 54 3.80 18.08 14.56
N PRO A 55 3.24 19.12 13.90
CA PRO A 55 2.20 19.94 14.50
C PRO A 55 1.00 19.09 14.90
N ALA A 56 0.31 19.47 15.98
CA ALA A 56 -0.91 18.80 16.39
C ALA A 56 -1.96 18.90 15.29
N VAL A 57 -2.56 17.76 14.94
CA VAL A 57 -3.63 17.70 13.95
C VAL A 57 -4.95 18.14 14.60
N PRO A 58 -5.63 19.18 14.08
CA PRO A 58 -6.92 19.60 14.62
C PRO A 58 -7.96 18.47 14.57
N PRO A 59 -8.95 18.45 15.47
CA PRO A 59 -10.05 17.49 15.36
C PRO A 59 -10.78 17.64 14.01
N VAL A 60 -11.34 16.55 13.52
CA VAL A 60 -12.24 16.57 12.36
C VAL A 60 -13.62 17.10 12.77
N SER A 61 -14.43 17.50 11.78
CA SER A 61 -15.82 17.93 12.03
C SER A 61 -16.65 16.83 12.73
N ASP A 62 -17.74 17.23 13.39
CA ASP A 62 -18.64 16.29 14.04
C ASP A 62 -19.25 15.28 13.06
N ALA A 63 -19.55 15.72 11.83
CA ALA A 63 -20.04 14.84 10.76
C ALA A 63 -18.99 13.80 10.34
N ALA A 64 -17.73 14.22 10.15
CA ALA A 64 -16.63 13.32 9.85
C ALA A 64 -16.39 12.32 10.99
N ARG A 65 -16.42 12.78 12.24
CA ARG A 65 -16.28 11.91 13.40
C ARG A 65 -17.41 10.88 13.49
N GLN A 66 -18.65 11.28 13.22
CA GLN A 66 -19.81 10.37 13.20
C GLN A 66 -19.73 9.33 12.08
N ALA A 67 -19.13 9.70 10.94
CA ALA A 67 -18.82 8.78 9.84
C ALA A 67 -17.62 7.85 10.13
N GLY A 68 -16.98 7.99 11.30
CA GLY A 68 -15.80 7.22 11.69
C GLY A 68 -14.53 7.66 10.99
N PHE A 69 -14.48 8.89 10.47
CA PHE A 69 -13.32 9.44 9.80
C PHE A 69 -12.32 10.05 10.77
N VAL A 70 -11.04 9.92 10.40
CA VAL A 70 -9.89 10.58 11.01
C VAL A 70 -9.07 11.24 9.91
N ASP A 71 -8.28 12.24 10.27
CA ASP A 71 -7.27 12.80 9.36
C ASP A 71 -6.09 11.84 9.29
N VAL A 72 -5.60 11.54 8.09
CA VAL A 72 -4.49 10.60 7.92
C VAL A 72 -3.25 11.02 8.71
N ARG A 73 -3.01 12.32 8.92
CA ARG A 73 -1.85 12.81 9.69
C ARG A 73 -1.95 12.52 11.17
N SER A 74 -3.13 12.21 11.71
CA SER A 74 -3.22 11.73 13.10
C SER A 74 -2.70 10.30 13.27
N VAL A 75 -2.50 9.58 12.16
CA VAL A 75 -2.05 8.19 12.11
C VAL A 75 -0.65 8.07 11.49
N VAL A 76 -0.39 8.84 10.43
CA VAL A 76 0.88 8.92 9.71
C VAL A 76 1.34 10.38 9.75
N PRO A 77 2.00 10.83 10.83
CA PRO A 77 2.31 12.24 11.05
C PRO A 77 3.18 12.88 9.96
N ASP A 78 4.01 12.06 9.32
CA ASP A 78 4.90 12.41 8.22
C ASP A 78 4.26 12.30 6.83
N ALA A 79 2.94 12.04 6.76
CA ALA A 79 2.22 11.96 5.50
C ALA A 79 2.29 13.28 4.71
N VAL A 80 2.74 13.15 3.47
CA VAL A 80 2.63 14.20 2.47
C VAL A 80 1.19 14.20 1.94
N ILE A 81 0.57 15.38 1.94
CA ILE A 81 -0.80 15.57 1.47
C ILE A 81 -0.73 16.41 0.20
N ASP A 82 -1.13 15.81 -0.91
CA ASP A 82 -1.12 16.39 -2.26
C ASP A 82 -2.47 16.08 -2.92
N LEU A 83 -3.57 16.43 -2.24
CA LEU A 83 -4.92 16.07 -2.70
C LEU A 83 -5.20 16.65 -4.09
N ARG A 84 -5.15 15.81 -5.12
CA ARG A 84 -5.17 16.24 -6.53
C ARG A 84 -6.49 16.90 -6.89
N TYR A 85 -7.58 16.43 -6.29
CA TYR A 85 -8.92 16.99 -6.46
C TYR A 85 -9.15 18.29 -5.69
N ALA A 86 -8.25 18.71 -4.79
CA ALA A 86 -8.24 20.06 -4.21
C ALA A 86 -7.52 21.11 -5.08
N THR A 87 -7.03 20.69 -6.26
CA THR A 87 -6.31 21.53 -7.22
C THR A 87 -6.90 21.36 -8.63
N THR A 88 -6.35 22.03 -9.64
CA THR A 88 -6.65 21.76 -11.06
C THR A 88 -5.79 20.66 -11.67
N ASN A 89 -4.85 20.09 -10.91
CA ASN A 89 -3.98 19.00 -11.36
C ASN A 89 -4.68 17.64 -11.19
N ASN A 90 -5.73 17.43 -11.98
CA ASN A 90 -6.49 16.18 -12.07
C ASN A 90 -7.15 16.07 -13.44
N PHE A 91 -7.72 14.91 -13.77
CA PHE A 91 -8.30 14.64 -15.09
C PHE A 91 -9.49 15.53 -15.48
N THR A 92 -10.15 16.19 -14.52
CA THR A 92 -11.25 17.15 -14.81
C THR A 92 -10.74 18.57 -15.05
N HIS A 93 -9.46 18.83 -14.79
CA HIS A 93 -8.83 20.16 -14.82
C HIS A 93 -9.55 21.23 -13.98
N THR A 94 -10.37 20.80 -13.03
CA THR A 94 -11.18 21.66 -12.16
C THR A 94 -10.91 21.29 -10.71
N GLN A 95 -10.95 22.28 -9.82
CA GLN A 95 -10.90 22.04 -8.38
C GLN A 95 -12.25 21.48 -7.90
N LEU A 96 -12.24 20.25 -7.37
CA LEU A 96 -13.44 19.53 -6.92
C LEU A 96 -13.61 19.54 -5.40
N TYR A 97 -12.51 19.61 -4.65
CA TYR A 97 -12.48 19.78 -3.20
C TYR A 97 -12.16 21.23 -2.82
N PRO A 98 -12.53 21.69 -1.61
CA PRO A 98 -12.01 22.92 -1.02
C PRO A 98 -10.47 22.93 -0.98
N SER A 99 -9.84 24.10 -1.07
CA SER A 99 -8.37 24.21 -1.04
C SER A 99 -7.76 23.87 0.33
N ASP A 100 -8.57 23.92 1.38
CA ASP A 100 -8.26 23.53 2.75
C ASP A 100 -8.68 22.08 3.07
N ALA A 101 -9.02 21.29 2.04
CA ALA A 101 -9.40 19.89 2.22
C ALA A 101 -8.31 19.06 2.93
N ARG A 102 -8.77 18.09 3.71
CA ARG A 102 -7.97 17.18 4.51
C ARG A 102 -8.11 15.77 3.95
N CYS A 103 -7.05 14.98 4.05
CA CYS A 103 -7.12 13.55 3.70
C CYS A 103 -7.81 12.81 4.84
N LEU A 104 -9.13 12.66 4.72
CA LEU A 104 -9.93 11.90 5.67
C LEU A 104 -9.96 10.43 5.29
N VAL A 105 -9.76 9.53 6.25
CA VAL A 105 -9.89 8.08 6.08
C VAL A 105 -10.73 7.51 7.21
N HIS A 106 -11.46 6.43 6.95
CA HIS A 106 -12.15 5.70 8.00
C HIS A 106 -11.14 5.08 8.97
N GLN A 107 -11.42 5.11 10.28
CA GLN A 107 -10.53 4.62 11.34
C GLN A 107 -10.03 3.18 11.15
N SER A 108 -10.73 2.35 10.37
CA SER A 108 -10.29 1.00 10.00
C SER A 108 -9.03 0.96 9.14
N MET A 109 -8.73 2.06 8.42
CA MET A 109 -7.50 2.21 7.62
C MET A 109 -6.28 2.48 8.49
N ALA A 110 -6.48 3.00 9.72
CA ALA A 110 -5.42 3.62 10.51
C ALA A 110 -4.23 2.67 10.72
N ARG A 111 -4.49 1.47 11.22
CA ARG A 111 -3.42 0.50 11.48
C ARG A 111 -2.68 0.10 10.19
N GLY A 112 -3.40 -0.08 9.09
CA GLY A 112 -2.79 -0.48 7.82
C GLY A 112 -1.86 0.59 7.26
N LEU A 113 -2.30 1.86 7.30
CA LEU A 113 -1.51 2.99 6.83
C LEU A 113 -0.29 3.26 7.71
N GLU A 114 -0.43 3.11 9.04
CA GLU A 114 0.69 3.20 9.98
C GLU A 114 1.78 2.17 9.67
N VAL A 115 1.37 0.91 9.45
CA VAL A 115 2.27 -0.18 9.10
C VAL A 115 2.92 0.06 7.74
N ALA A 116 2.15 0.44 6.72
CA ALA A 116 2.68 0.72 5.39
C ALA A 116 3.73 1.85 5.42
N ALA A 117 3.46 2.94 6.14
CA ALA A 117 4.44 4.00 6.34
C ALA A 117 5.70 3.49 7.06
N SER A 118 5.55 2.63 8.07
CA SER A 118 6.70 2.05 8.79
C SER A 118 7.61 1.18 7.91
N VAL A 119 7.07 0.53 6.88
CA VAL A 119 7.84 -0.29 5.92
C VAL A 119 8.68 0.59 4.99
N LEU A 120 8.19 1.78 4.63
CA LEU A 120 8.86 2.71 3.71
C LEU A 120 9.94 3.56 4.41
N ARG A 121 9.71 3.94 5.67
CA ARG A 121 10.59 4.84 6.43
C ARG A 121 12.08 4.44 6.48
N PRO A 122 12.46 3.15 6.63
CA PRO A 122 13.88 2.73 6.63
C PRO A 122 14.65 3.11 5.36
N GLN A 123 13.94 3.40 4.27
CA GLN A 123 14.51 3.78 2.98
C GLN A 123 14.44 5.31 2.75
N GLY A 124 14.09 6.08 3.77
CA GLY A 124 13.89 7.53 3.67
C GLY A 124 12.64 7.91 2.87
N GLN A 125 11.68 7.00 2.74
CA GLN A 125 10.45 7.19 1.98
C GLN A 125 9.29 7.47 2.92
N VAL A 126 8.40 8.38 2.51
CA VAL A 126 7.15 8.71 3.19
C VAL A 126 5.97 8.54 2.24
N LEU A 127 4.79 8.24 2.76
CA LEU A 127 3.57 8.15 1.95
C LEU A 127 3.11 9.55 1.50
N ALA A 128 2.66 9.63 0.25
CA ALA A 128 2.08 10.82 -0.35
C ALA A 128 0.68 10.52 -0.90
N PHE A 129 -0.33 11.19 -0.34
CA PHE A 129 -1.74 10.91 -0.61
C PHE A 129 -2.32 11.91 -1.62
N TRP A 130 -2.95 11.38 -2.66
CA TRP A 130 -3.60 12.12 -3.75
C TRP A 130 -5.12 12.13 -3.66
N ASP A 131 -5.71 11.05 -3.14
CA ASP A 131 -7.11 11.01 -2.74
C ASP A 131 -7.35 10.06 -1.55
N CYS A 132 -8.39 10.34 -0.78
CA CYS A 132 -8.74 9.61 0.43
C CYS A 132 -10.27 9.40 0.45
N TYR A 133 -10.99 9.84 1.48
CA TYR A 133 -12.43 9.94 1.41
C TYR A 133 -12.87 10.93 0.32
N ARG A 134 -13.76 10.47 -0.57
CA ARG A 134 -14.36 11.26 -1.64
C ARG A 134 -15.85 11.47 -1.37
N PRO A 135 -16.32 12.72 -1.20
CA PRO A 135 -17.75 13.00 -1.12
C PRO A 135 -18.50 12.53 -2.37
N HIS A 136 -19.71 12.00 -2.17
CA HIS A 136 -20.52 11.45 -3.26
C HIS A 136 -20.80 12.46 -4.38
N ASP A 137 -21.04 13.74 -4.05
CA ASP A 137 -21.28 14.75 -5.08
C ASP A 137 -20.06 14.95 -5.99
N VAL A 138 -18.85 14.77 -5.46
CA VAL A 138 -17.61 14.80 -6.23
C VAL A 138 -17.52 13.59 -7.15
N GLN A 139 -17.87 12.39 -6.67
CA GLN A 139 -17.93 11.21 -7.52
C GLN A 139 -18.92 11.39 -8.69
N VAL A 140 -20.09 12.00 -8.43
CA VAL A 140 -21.07 12.33 -9.47
C VAL A 140 -20.49 13.33 -10.49
N LYS A 141 -19.82 14.40 -10.02
CA LYS A 141 -19.16 15.38 -10.89
C LYS A 141 -18.10 14.72 -11.77
N MET A 142 -17.23 13.88 -11.19
CA MET A 142 -16.21 13.11 -11.91
C MET A 142 -16.80 12.24 -13.01
N PHE A 143 -17.84 11.47 -12.68
CA PHE A 143 -18.49 10.59 -13.65
C PHE A 143 -19.18 11.35 -14.77
N ASN A 144 -19.70 12.55 -14.51
CA ASN A 144 -20.28 13.40 -15.56
C ASN A 144 -19.24 13.92 -16.57
N VAL A 145 -17.98 14.09 -16.14
CA VAL A 145 -16.88 14.49 -17.04
C VAL A 145 -16.41 13.30 -17.86
N VAL A 146 -16.24 12.13 -17.23
CA VAL A 146 -15.81 10.89 -17.89
C VAL A 146 -16.80 9.77 -17.54
N PRO A 147 -17.89 9.60 -18.32
CA PRO A 147 -18.94 8.61 -18.04
C PRO A 147 -18.55 7.19 -18.51
N ASN A 148 -17.31 6.79 -18.22
CA ASN A 148 -16.76 5.47 -18.56
C ASN A 148 -16.43 4.70 -17.28
N PRO A 149 -17.20 3.64 -16.93
CA PRO A 149 -16.97 2.84 -15.72
C PRO A 149 -15.66 2.06 -15.71
N ALA A 150 -14.95 1.98 -16.84
CA ALA A 150 -13.61 1.41 -16.90
C ALA A 150 -12.55 2.32 -16.26
N TRP A 151 -12.86 3.61 -16.06
CA TRP A 151 -11.92 4.63 -15.61
C TRP A 151 -12.44 5.43 -14.41
N VAL A 152 -13.75 5.70 -14.36
CA VAL A 152 -14.38 6.40 -13.25
C VAL A 152 -15.55 5.57 -12.76
N ALA A 153 -15.49 5.12 -11.51
CA ALA A 153 -16.54 4.31 -10.92
C ALA A 153 -17.92 4.98 -11.04
N ARG A 154 -18.96 4.19 -11.35
CA ARG A 154 -20.33 4.72 -11.36
C ARG A 154 -20.71 5.13 -9.94
N PRO A 155 -21.31 6.32 -9.74
CA PRO A 155 -21.79 6.74 -8.43
C PRO A 155 -22.76 5.71 -7.82
N GLY A 156 -22.75 5.61 -6.50
CA GLY A 156 -23.55 4.65 -5.74
C GLY A 156 -22.77 3.36 -5.48
N PRO A 157 -23.29 2.17 -5.84
CA PRO A 157 -22.73 0.90 -5.36
C PRO A 157 -21.35 0.56 -5.93
N TYR A 158 -20.82 1.31 -6.90
CA TYR A 158 -19.52 1.01 -7.53
C TYR A 158 -18.38 1.93 -7.07
N ALA A 159 -18.68 3.10 -6.51
CA ALA A 159 -17.68 4.05 -5.98
C ALA A 159 -17.56 4.01 -4.44
N HIS A 160 -18.07 2.92 -3.87
CA HIS A 160 -18.36 2.76 -2.45
C HIS A 160 -17.13 2.85 -1.54
N SER A 161 -15.93 2.52 -2.04
CA SER A 161 -14.73 2.37 -1.21
C SER A 161 -14.11 3.72 -0.83
N HIS A 162 -13.89 4.63 -1.80
CA HIS A 162 -13.55 6.04 -1.52
C HIS A 162 -14.69 6.78 -0.82
N GLU A 163 -15.95 6.57 -1.22
CA GLU A 163 -17.11 7.21 -0.55
C GLU A 163 -17.32 6.72 0.90
N ALA A 164 -16.72 5.59 1.29
CA ALA A 164 -16.70 5.11 2.67
C ALA A 164 -15.40 5.47 3.42
N GLY A 165 -14.47 6.20 2.79
CA GLY A 165 -13.16 6.52 3.35
C GLY A 165 -12.27 5.29 3.57
N ARG A 166 -12.51 4.20 2.84
CA ARG A 166 -11.82 2.91 3.01
C ARG A 166 -10.87 2.58 1.87
N SER A 167 -10.58 3.57 1.04
CA SER A 167 -9.54 3.51 0.02
C SER A 167 -8.71 4.78 0.05
N VAL A 168 -7.50 4.66 -0.48
CA VAL A 168 -6.60 5.78 -0.71
C VAL A 168 -5.95 5.64 -2.08
N ASP A 169 -5.77 6.76 -2.74
CA ASP A 169 -4.90 6.89 -3.91
C ASP A 169 -3.59 7.50 -3.43
N VAL A 170 -2.51 6.72 -3.53
CA VAL A 170 -1.28 7.00 -2.80
C VAL A 170 -0.05 6.60 -3.60
N THR A 171 1.05 7.31 -3.36
CA THR A 171 2.40 6.92 -3.77
C THR A 171 3.36 7.13 -2.60
N PHE A 172 4.67 7.05 -2.85
CA PHE A 172 5.67 7.48 -1.88
C PHE A 172 6.55 8.59 -2.45
N ALA A 173 7.12 9.39 -1.55
CA ALA A 173 8.09 10.42 -1.87
C ALA A 173 9.37 10.23 -1.04
N SER A 174 10.49 10.67 -1.58
CA SER A 174 11.79 10.64 -0.89
C SER A 174 12.63 11.87 -1.24
N PRO A 175 13.62 12.24 -0.42
CA PRO A 175 14.62 13.21 -0.83
C PRO A 175 15.36 12.73 -2.08
N GLN A 176 15.51 13.61 -3.07
CA GLN A 176 16.31 13.34 -4.28
C GLN A 176 17.06 14.61 -4.69
N GLN A 177 18.29 14.45 -5.19
CA GLN A 177 19.11 15.58 -5.64
C GLN A 177 18.59 16.17 -6.96
N GLN A 178 18.12 15.32 -7.86
CA GLN A 178 17.44 15.73 -9.09
C GLN A 178 16.02 15.18 -9.04
N CYS A 179 15.05 16.08 -9.00
CA CYS A 179 13.64 15.76 -9.13
C CYS A 179 13.05 16.64 -10.22
N PRO A 180 12.33 16.07 -11.21
CA PRO A 180 11.58 16.88 -12.15
C PRO A 180 10.57 17.79 -11.42
N PRO A 181 10.41 19.07 -11.81
CA PRO A 181 9.57 20.02 -11.09
C PRO A 181 8.14 19.53 -10.83
N GLU A 182 7.56 18.80 -11.78
CA GLU A 182 6.21 18.23 -11.70
C GLU A 182 6.06 17.11 -10.66
N ARG A 183 7.18 16.52 -10.20
CA ARG A 183 7.20 15.49 -9.15
C ARG A 183 7.65 16.03 -7.79
N VAL A 184 7.95 17.32 -7.67
CA VAL A 184 8.33 17.91 -6.39
C VAL A 184 7.08 18.17 -5.54
N VAL A 185 7.07 17.63 -4.33
CA VAL A 185 5.98 17.82 -3.36
C VAL A 185 6.56 18.03 -1.97
N SER A 186 6.18 19.11 -1.30
CA SER A 186 6.66 19.40 0.08
C SER A 186 8.20 19.29 0.25
N GLY A 187 8.98 19.65 -0.78
CA GLY A 187 10.44 19.53 -0.77
C GLY A 187 11.01 18.12 -0.96
N LEU A 188 10.16 17.14 -1.26
CA LEU A 188 10.49 15.75 -1.59
C LEU A 188 10.19 15.46 -3.06
N CYS A 189 10.68 14.34 -3.57
CA CYS A 189 10.40 13.87 -4.92
C CYS A 189 9.45 12.68 -4.89
N LEU A 190 8.33 12.80 -5.59
CA LEU A 190 7.41 11.70 -5.86
C LEU A 190 8.11 10.61 -6.66
N ALA A 191 7.88 9.35 -6.28
CA ALA A 191 8.37 8.20 -7.01
C ALA A 191 7.90 8.23 -8.48
N ASP A 192 8.81 7.91 -9.40
CA ASP A 192 8.41 7.65 -10.78
C ASP A 192 7.70 6.29 -10.84
N MET A 193 6.43 6.32 -11.23
CA MET A 193 5.57 5.16 -11.33
C MET A 193 5.21 4.84 -12.79
N GLY A 194 5.84 5.50 -13.76
CA GLY A 194 5.70 5.24 -15.20
C GLY A 194 4.44 5.81 -15.86
N THR A 195 3.47 6.24 -15.06
CA THR A 195 2.35 7.11 -15.42
C THR A 195 2.11 8.07 -14.27
N ASP A 196 1.42 9.18 -14.52
CA ASP A 196 0.87 10.00 -13.43
C ASP A 196 -0.40 9.34 -12.86
N PHE A 197 -0.94 9.95 -11.81
CA PHE A 197 -2.27 9.70 -11.27
C PHE A 197 -3.38 9.96 -12.31
N ASP A 198 -4.48 9.22 -12.23
CA ASP A 198 -5.62 9.30 -13.17
C ASP A 198 -5.24 9.08 -14.65
N ASP A 199 -4.15 8.36 -14.93
CA ASP A 199 -3.84 7.88 -16.29
C ASP A 199 -4.82 6.77 -16.69
N PHE A 200 -5.67 7.05 -17.68
CA PHE A 200 -6.71 6.11 -18.15
C PHE A 200 -6.24 5.14 -19.24
N SER A 201 -4.95 4.78 -19.24
CA SER A 201 -4.39 3.76 -20.12
C SER A 201 -4.07 2.46 -19.38
N SER A 202 -3.90 1.36 -20.12
CA SER A 202 -3.48 0.07 -19.55
C SER A 202 -2.10 0.10 -18.88
N ARG A 203 -1.30 1.15 -19.13
CA ARG A 203 -0.03 1.39 -18.42
C ARG A 203 -0.25 1.69 -16.94
N ALA A 204 -1.44 2.18 -16.55
CA ALA A 204 -1.77 2.47 -15.16
C ALA A 204 -2.13 1.22 -14.35
N ASN A 205 -2.43 0.09 -14.99
CA ASN A 205 -2.75 -1.16 -14.28
C ASN A 205 -1.63 -1.52 -13.30
N ALA A 206 -2.00 -2.01 -12.10
CA ALA A 206 -1.09 -2.19 -10.97
C ALA A 206 0.14 -3.06 -11.27
N TYR A 207 0.02 -3.99 -12.22
CA TYR A 207 1.05 -4.94 -12.63
C TYR A 207 1.50 -4.77 -14.08
N ALA A 208 1.19 -3.64 -14.72
CA ALA A 208 1.62 -3.37 -16.10
C ALA A 208 3.16 -3.38 -16.21
N THR A 209 3.65 -4.08 -17.24
CA THR A 209 5.07 -4.16 -17.59
C THR A 209 5.37 -3.54 -18.96
N GLN A 210 4.39 -3.61 -19.87
CA GLN A 210 4.51 -3.05 -21.20
C GLN A 210 4.62 -1.53 -21.14
N ASP A 211 5.70 -1.00 -21.73
CA ASP A 211 6.04 0.42 -21.77
C ASP A 211 6.18 1.13 -20.41
N VAL A 212 6.30 0.36 -19.32
CA VAL A 212 6.62 0.85 -17.97
C VAL A 212 8.07 0.51 -17.66
N SER A 213 8.88 1.50 -17.29
CA SER A 213 10.31 1.26 -17.01
C SER A 213 10.51 0.27 -15.86
N ALA A 214 11.64 -0.46 -15.86
CA ALA A 214 11.94 -1.40 -14.78
C ALA A 214 12.01 -0.71 -13.39
N ALA A 215 12.48 0.54 -13.35
CA ALA A 215 12.50 1.34 -12.13
C ALA A 215 11.07 1.68 -11.64
N ALA A 216 10.17 2.08 -12.54
CA ALA A 216 8.77 2.31 -12.21
C ALA A 216 8.07 1.04 -11.73
N GLN A 217 8.31 -0.11 -12.39
CA GLN A 217 7.78 -1.40 -11.94
C GLN A 217 8.26 -1.77 -10.53
N ALA A 218 9.54 -1.52 -10.22
CA ALA A 218 10.10 -1.75 -8.88
C ALA A 218 9.50 -0.81 -7.83
N ASN A 219 9.24 0.46 -8.18
CA ASN A 219 8.56 1.40 -7.29
C ASN A 219 7.11 0.97 -7.01
N ARG A 220 6.35 0.56 -8.03
CA ARG A 220 5.00 0.00 -7.85
C ARG A 220 5.03 -1.24 -6.96
N ALA A 221 5.99 -2.13 -7.15
CA ALA A 221 6.16 -3.32 -6.31
C ALA A 221 6.41 -2.97 -4.85
N ARG A 222 7.30 -2.00 -4.60
CA ARG A 222 7.62 -1.51 -3.25
C ARG A 222 6.41 -0.89 -2.56
N LEU A 223 5.66 -0.05 -3.26
CA LEU A 223 4.44 0.54 -2.73
C LEU A 223 3.43 -0.57 -2.38
N ARG A 224 3.16 -1.48 -3.31
CA ARG A 224 2.22 -2.59 -3.08
C ARG A 224 2.65 -3.47 -1.91
N GLU A 225 3.93 -3.78 -1.79
CA GLU A 225 4.48 -4.57 -0.68
C GLU A 225 4.24 -3.86 0.66
N ALA A 226 4.59 -2.57 0.76
CA ALA A 226 4.36 -1.78 1.97
C ALA A 226 2.88 -1.73 2.36
N MET A 227 2.00 -1.45 1.39
CA MET A 227 0.55 -1.41 1.62
C MET A 227 -0.01 -2.78 2.03
N ASN A 228 0.45 -3.86 1.39
CA ASN A 228 0.05 -5.24 1.70
C ASN A 228 0.51 -5.69 3.10
N HIS A 229 1.67 -5.24 3.58
CA HIS A 229 2.09 -5.45 4.97
C HIS A 229 1.12 -4.85 5.99
N GLY A 230 0.45 -3.75 5.63
CA GLY A 230 -0.64 -3.15 6.40
C GLY A 230 -2.00 -3.83 6.22
N GLY A 231 -2.09 -4.88 5.39
CA GLY A 231 -3.36 -5.52 5.03
C GLY A 231 -4.22 -4.68 4.07
N LEU A 232 -3.61 -3.76 3.33
CA LEU A 232 -4.27 -2.95 2.30
C LEU A 232 -4.04 -3.59 0.93
N ALA A 233 -5.11 -3.86 0.20
CA ALA A 233 -5.08 -4.58 -1.07
C ALA A 233 -5.05 -3.59 -2.25
N VAL A 234 -4.20 -3.84 -3.23
CA VAL A 234 -4.16 -3.05 -4.46
C VAL A 234 -5.37 -3.36 -5.35
N TYR A 235 -5.94 -2.34 -5.98
CA TYR A 235 -6.86 -2.55 -7.10
C TYR A 235 -6.08 -2.81 -8.39
N SER A 236 -6.41 -3.88 -9.12
CA SER A 236 -5.59 -4.30 -10.27
C SER A 236 -5.59 -3.33 -11.44
N GLY A 237 -6.63 -2.50 -11.57
CA GLY A 237 -6.76 -1.49 -12.62
C GLY A 237 -5.90 -0.24 -12.41
N GLU A 238 -5.44 0.02 -11.19
CA GLU A 238 -4.79 1.29 -10.83
C GLU A 238 -3.64 1.05 -9.85
N TRP A 239 -2.42 1.41 -10.21
CA TRP A 239 -1.25 1.14 -9.37
C TRP A 239 -1.24 1.93 -8.06
N TRP A 240 -1.94 3.07 -7.99
CA TRP A 240 -2.00 3.99 -6.86
C TRP A 240 -3.11 3.65 -5.87
N HIS A 241 -4.11 2.85 -6.26
CA HIS A 241 -5.34 2.65 -5.50
C HIS A 241 -5.23 1.45 -4.56
N PHE A 242 -5.50 1.68 -3.27
CA PHE A 242 -5.48 0.64 -2.26
C PHE A 242 -6.72 0.66 -1.37
N ASP A 243 -7.33 -0.50 -1.25
CA ASP A 243 -8.50 -0.79 -0.44
C ASP A 243 -8.12 -1.37 0.92
N GLY A 244 -8.81 -0.94 1.97
CA GLY A 244 -8.68 -1.54 3.30
C GLY A 244 -9.85 -2.43 3.71
N PRO A 245 -9.91 -2.79 5.01
CA PRO A 245 -10.96 -3.67 5.53
C PRO A 245 -12.36 -3.13 5.23
N GLY A 246 -13.25 -4.00 4.75
CA GLY A 246 -14.64 -3.66 4.44
C GLY A 246 -14.81 -2.62 3.33
N ALA A 247 -13.78 -2.42 2.49
CA ALA A 247 -13.83 -1.50 1.36
C ALA A 247 -14.98 -1.81 0.40
N TYR A 248 -15.38 -3.08 0.25
CA TYR A 248 -16.47 -3.53 -0.64
C TYR A 248 -17.83 -3.73 0.03
N GLU A 249 -17.97 -3.36 1.30
CA GLU A 249 -19.24 -3.49 2.00
C GLU A 249 -20.20 -2.37 1.59
N ASN A 250 -21.46 -2.72 1.32
CA ASN A 250 -22.49 -1.72 1.05
C ASN A 250 -22.76 -0.87 2.30
N ARG A 251 -22.73 0.46 2.13
CA ARG A 251 -22.95 1.45 3.19
C ARG A 251 -23.83 2.60 2.71
N PRO A 252 -24.41 3.39 3.62
CA PRO A 252 -25.05 4.65 3.25
C PRO A 252 -24.07 5.55 2.49
N ILE A 253 -24.58 6.21 1.46
CA ILE A 253 -23.84 7.22 0.72
C ILE A 253 -23.53 8.40 1.65
N LEU A 254 -22.26 8.82 1.67
CA LEU A 254 -21.79 9.92 2.51
C LEU A 254 -21.45 11.13 1.67
N ASN A 255 -21.78 12.31 2.20
CA ASN A 255 -21.44 13.60 1.60
C ASN A 255 -20.90 14.57 2.67
N VAL A 256 -20.01 14.04 3.50
CA VAL A 256 -19.39 14.77 4.60
C VAL A 256 -18.40 15.79 4.03
N PRO A 257 -18.33 17.03 4.55
CA PRO A 257 -17.29 17.98 4.16
C PRO A 257 -15.88 17.47 4.48
N VAL A 258 -14.92 17.79 3.63
CA VAL A 258 -13.52 17.32 3.74
C VAL A 258 -12.57 18.30 4.45
N ASN A 259 -13.05 19.45 4.95
CA ASN A 259 -12.26 20.43 5.69
C ASN A 259 -12.50 20.38 7.21
#